data_AF-A0A2V8CQY5-F1
#
_entry.id   AF-A0A2V8CQY5-F1
#
_cell.length_a   1.000
_cell.length_b   1.000
_cell.length_c   1.000
_cell.angle_alpha   90.00
_cell.angle_beta   90.00
_cell.angle_gamma   90.00
#
_symmetry.space_group_name_H-M   'P 1'
#
loop_
_entity.id
_entity.type
_entity.pdbx_description
1 polymer ?
#
loop_
_entity_poly.entity_id
_entity_poly.type
_entity_poly.pdbx_seq_one_letter_code
_entity_poly.pdbx_strand_id
1 'polypeptide(L)'
;LVNNWLGNLRHVLRRHRAELDAIDDSETRVRRLVDLNVIEQVYNLSRTPVVQRAWQRAPTPTLHGLVYNLHDGLLHGLAVGINSNEKADALPSE
;
A
#
# COMPACT_ATOMS: atom_id res chain seq x y z
N LEU A 1 19.49 -3.61 11.53
CA LEU A 1 18.64 -4.34 10.56
C LEU A 1 17.16 -3.99 10.72
N VAL A 2 16.55 -4.11 11.90
CA VAL A 2 15.14 -3.73 12.18
C VAL A 2 14.84 -2.25 11.87
N ASN A 3 15.78 -1.35 12.15
CA ASN A 3 15.56 0.10 11.97
C ASN A 3 15.33 0.54 10.51
N ASN A 4 15.88 -0.17 9.52
CA ASN A 4 15.68 0.16 8.10
C ASN A 4 14.30 -0.28 7.62
N TRP A 5 13.83 -1.45 8.07
CA TRP A 5 12.46 -1.93 7.80
C TRP A 5 11.40 -1.03 8.42
N LEU A 6 11.62 -0.59 9.66
CA LEU A 6 10.76 0.41 10.32
C LEU A 6 10.92 1.82 9.72
N GLY A 7 11.94 2.06 8.90
CA GLY A 7 12.13 3.32 8.19
C GLY A 7 11.00 3.58 7.18
N ASN A 8 10.63 2.57 6.40
CA ASN A 8 9.56 2.68 5.41
C ASN A 8 8.20 2.94 6.08
N LEU A 9 7.90 2.24 7.16
CA LEU A 9 6.66 2.48 7.92
C LEU A 9 6.62 3.90 8.52
N ARG A 10 7.75 4.39 9.05
CA ARG A 10 7.85 5.76 9.55
C ARG A 10 7.67 6.81 8.43
N HIS A 11 8.05 6.48 7.21
CA HIS A 11 7.78 7.34 6.05
C HIS A 11 6.28 7.45 5.80
N VAL A 12 5.58 6.32 5.68
CA VAL A 12 4.11 6.23 5.51
C VAL A 12 3.41 7.03 6.60
N LEU A 13 3.77 6.78 7.86
CA LEU A 13 3.20 7.47 9.02
C LEU A 13 3.36 8.99 8.91
N ARG A 14 4.56 9.46 8.56
CA ARG A 14 4.84 10.90 8.44
C ARG A 14 4.08 11.52 7.28
N ARG A 15 3.97 10.81 6.15
CA ARG A 15 3.24 11.26 4.96
C ARG A 15 1.75 11.46 5.26
N HIS A 16 1.14 10.48 5.91
CA HIS A 16 -0.30 10.47 6.20
C HIS A 16 -0.64 11.00 7.60
N ARG A 17 0.26 11.76 8.23
CA ARG A 17 0.10 12.14 9.63
C ARG A 17 -1.17 12.95 9.90
N ALA A 18 -1.50 13.90 9.03
CA ALA A 18 -2.71 14.70 9.18
C ALA A 18 -4.00 13.86 9.14
N GLU A 19 -4.05 12.88 8.23
CA GLU A 19 -5.17 11.94 8.12
C GLU A 19 -5.27 11.03 9.35
N LEU A 20 -4.14 10.49 9.80
CA LEU A 20 -4.09 9.58 10.95
C LEU A 20 -4.39 10.30 12.26
N ASP A 21 -3.88 11.52 12.45
CA ASP A 21 -4.11 12.34 13.63
C ASP A 21 -5.58 12.80 13.74
N ALA A 22 -6.32 12.84 12.62
CA ALA A 22 -7.76 13.14 12.60
C ALA A 22 -8.66 11.95 13.04
N ILE A 23 -8.11 10.75 13.19
CA ILE A 23 -8.85 9.57 13.65
C ILE A 23 -8.67 9.42 15.16
N ASP A 24 -9.69 9.67 15.98
CA ASP A 24 -9.57 9.63 17.45
C ASP A 24 -9.36 8.22 17.99
N ASP A 25 -10.07 7.23 17.44
CA ASP A 25 -9.97 5.85 17.89
C ASP A 25 -8.62 5.22 17.48
N SER A 26 -7.87 4.76 18.49
CA SER A 26 -6.52 4.24 18.29
C SER A 26 -6.49 2.97 17.43
N GLU A 27 -7.49 2.10 17.56
CA GLU A 27 -7.53 0.85 16.80
C GLU A 27 -7.81 1.13 15.32
N THR A 28 -8.78 2.00 15.06
CA THR A 28 -9.10 2.50 13.72
C THR A 28 -7.90 3.21 13.09
N ARG A 29 -7.16 4.02 13.86
CA ARG A 29 -5.94 4.68 13.37
C ARG A 29 -4.86 3.68 12.97
N VAL A 30 -4.65 2.63 13.77
CA VAL A 30 -3.69 1.56 13.45
C VAL A 30 -4.12 0.78 12.21
N ARG A 31 -5.39 0.40 12.10
CA ARG A 31 -5.93 -0.27 10.91
C ARG A 31 -5.72 0.59 9.66
N ARG A 32 -6.00 1.89 9.75
CA ARG A 32 -5.78 2.82 8.64
C ARG A 32 -4.32 2.92 8.23
N LEU A 33 -3.39 2.95 9.20
CA LEU A 33 -1.96 2.93 8.91
C LEU A 33 -1.53 1.64 8.18
N VAL A 34 -2.09 0.49 8.55
CA VAL A 34 -1.85 -0.78 7.85
C VAL A 34 -2.36 -0.69 6.41
N ASP A 35 -3.55 -0.15 6.19
CA ASP A 35 -4.11 -0.01 4.85
C ASP A 35 -3.24 0.88 3.96
N LEU A 36 -2.86 2.05 4.47
CA LEU A 36 -1.99 3.00 3.79
C LEU A 36 -0.63 2.36 3.47
N ASN A 37 -0.07 1.60 4.41
CA ASN A 37 1.18 0.90 4.18
C ASN A 37 1.08 -0.11 3.03
N VAL A 38 0.00 -0.90 2.96
CA VAL A 38 -0.20 -1.86 1.88
C VAL A 38 -0.34 -1.15 0.53
N ILE A 39 -1.13 -0.08 0.46
CA ILE A 39 -1.33 0.71 -0.75
C ILE A 39 0.00 1.32 -1.23
N GLU A 40 0.75 1.95 -0.34
CA GLU A 40 2.04 2.56 -0.67
C GLU A 40 3.07 1.52 -1.13
N GLN A 41 3.05 0.31 -0.54
CA GLN A 41 3.97 -0.75 -0.95
C GLN A 41 3.60 -1.36 -2.30
N VAL A 42 2.31 -1.46 -2.65
CA VAL A 42 1.90 -1.83 -4.01
C VAL A 42 2.32 -0.76 -5.01
N TYR A 43 2.15 0.52 -4.66
CA TYR A 43 2.63 1.63 -5.48
C TYR A 43 4.14 1.57 -5.68
N ASN A 44 4.93 1.41 -4.61
CA ASN A 44 6.39 1.30 -4.70
C ASN A 44 6.82 0.08 -5.53
N LEU A 45 6.15 -1.06 -5.36
CA LEU A 45 6.41 -2.26 -6.17
C LEU A 45 6.13 -2.01 -7.65
N SER A 46 5.05 -1.28 -7.97
CA SER A 46 4.72 -0.89 -9.35
C SER A 46 5.88 -0.12 -9.99
N ARG A 47 6.57 0.75 -9.24
CA ARG A 47 7.69 1.58 -9.74
C ARG A 47 9.00 0.82 -9.93
N THR A 48 9.08 -0.45 -9.51
CA THR A 48 10.32 -1.22 -9.66
C THR A 48 10.65 -1.46 -11.13
N PRO A 49 11.95 -1.45 -11.52
CA PRO A 49 12.33 -1.70 -12.92
C PRO A 49 11.84 -3.03 -13.48
N VAL A 50 11.68 -4.05 -12.63
CA VAL A 50 11.16 -5.36 -13.04
C VAL A 50 9.70 -5.27 -13.49
N VAL A 51 8.84 -4.65 -12.67
CA VAL A 51 7.42 -4.48 -13.01
C VAL A 51 7.26 -3.54 -14.21
N GLN A 52 7.99 -2.42 -14.23
CA GLN A 52 7.95 -1.46 -15.33
C GLN A 52 8.33 -2.10 -16.67
N ARG A 53 9.42 -2.88 -16.72
CA ARG A 53 9.82 -3.59 -17.95
C ARG A 53 8.82 -4.66 -18.36
N ALA A 54 8.16 -5.31 -17.41
CA ALA A 54 7.14 -6.31 -17.71
C ALA A 54 5.90 -5.64 -18.33
N TRP A 55 5.42 -4.55 -17.74
CA TRP A 55 4.28 -3.76 -18.24
C TRP A 55 4.50 -3.12 -19.62
N GLN A 56 5.75 -2.80 -19.97
CA GLN A 56 6.09 -2.36 -21.33
C GLN A 56 5.85 -3.45 -22.39
N ARG A 57 5.90 -4.73 -22.00
CA ARG A 57 5.73 -5.87 -22.93
C ARG A 57 4.30 -6.39 -22.93
N ALA A 58 3.69 -6.48 -21.76
CA ALA A 58 2.34 -7.00 -21.57
C ALA A 58 1.78 -6.52 -20.22
N PRO A 59 0.45 -6.44 -20.01
CA PRO A 59 -0.16 -6.01 -18.76
C PRO A 59 -0.08 -7.09 -17.66
N THR A 60 1.14 -7.57 -17.37
CA THR A 60 1.47 -8.59 -16.37
C THR A 60 2.86 -8.29 -15.80
N PRO A 61 3.11 -8.49 -14.49
CA PRO A 61 2.20 -9.06 -13.49
C PRO A 61 1.08 -8.12 -13.07
N THR A 62 -0.04 -8.68 -12.61
CA THR A 62 -1.08 -7.94 -11.90
C THR A 62 -0.73 -7.90 -10.42
N LEU A 63 -0.61 -6.71 -9.85
CA LEU A 63 -0.34 -6.49 -8.43
C LEU A 63 -1.65 -6.41 -7.64
N HIS A 64 -1.63 -7.01 -6.46
CA HIS A 64 -2.73 -7.04 -5.50
C HIS A 64 -2.21 -6.70 -4.10
N GLY A 65 -2.77 -5.68 -3.47
CA GLY A 65 -2.57 -5.33 -2.06
C GLY A 65 -3.78 -5.75 -1.24
N LEU A 66 -3.57 -6.63 -0.27
CA LEU A 66 -4.61 -7.25 0.53
C LEU A 66 -4.27 -7.11 2.02
N VAL A 67 -5.29 -6.96 2.87
CA VAL A 67 -5.17 -7.00 4.33
C VAL A 67 -6.05 -8.12 4.86
N TYR A 68 -5.50 -8.93 5.75
CA TYR A 68 -6.24 -9.98 6.43
C TYR A 68 -6.58 -9.54 7.85
N ASN A 69 -7.86 -9.49 8.18
CA ASN A 69 -8.32 -9.15 9.51
C ASN A 69 -8.51 -10.43 10.33
N LEU A 70 -7.75 -10.52 11.43
CA LEU A 70 -7.78 -11.69 12.32
C LEU A 70 -9.06 -11.78 13.17
N HIS A 71 -9.76 -10.66 13.37
CA HIS A 71 -10.96 -10.63 14.21
C HIS A 71 -12.17 -11.26 13.51
N ASP A 72 -12.35 -10.98 12.22
CA ASP A 72 -13.48 -11.49 11.42
C ASP A 72 -13.07 -12.58 10.42
N GLY A 73 -11.77 -12.81 10.24
CA GLY A 73 -11.23 -13.79 9.30
C GLY A 73 -11.37 -13.39 7.83
N LEU A 74 -11.65 -12.11 7.54
CA LEU A 74 -11.88 -11.62 6.18
C LEU A 74 -10.61 -11.06 5.53
N LEU A 75 -10.51 -11.27 4.22
CA LEU A 75 -9.46 -10.71 3.38
C LEU A 75 -10.02 -9.50 2.63
N HIS A 76 -9.47 -8.32 2.89
CA HIS A 76 -9.86 -7.06 2.29
C HIS A 76 -8.90 -6.69 1.16
N GLY A 77 -9.45 -6.38 -0.01
CA GLY A 77 -8.66 -5.87 -1.13
C GLY A 77 -8.54 -4.35 -1.09
N LEU A 78 -7.31 -3.84 -1.01
CA LEU A 78 -7.03 -2.41 -0.95
C LEU A 78 -6.51 -1.84 -2.28
N ALA A 79 -5.73 -2.63 -3.02
CA ALA A 79 -5.18 -2.26 -4.32
C ALA A 79 -5.25 -3.47 -5.24
N VAL A 80 -6.38 -3.70 -5.91
CA VAL A 80 -6.65 -4.94 -6.65
C VAL A 80 -6.61 -4.69 -8.15
N GLY A 81 -5.93 -5.55 -8.90
CA GLY A 81 -5.99 -5.51 -10.36
C GLY A 81 -5.06 -4.47 -10.99
N ILE A 82 -3.98 -4.12 -10.29
CA ILE A 82 -3.03 -3.09 -10.73
C ILE A 82 -2.06 -3.72 -11.73
N ASN A 83 -2.24 -3.44 -13.02
CA ASN A 83 -1.46 -4.04 -14.10
C ASN A 83 -0.98 -3.02 -15.15
N SER A 84 -1.00 -1.73 -14.80
CA SER A 84 -0.51 -0.64 -15.62
C SER A 84 -0.09 0.54 -14.75
N ASN A 85 0.70 1.45 -15.33
CA ASN A 85 1.09 2.70 -14.66
C ASN A 85 -0.12 3.58 -14.34
N GLU A 86 -1.06 3.70 -15.28
CA GLU A 86 -2.31 4.43 -15.09
C GLU A 86 -3.06 3.95 -13.84
N LYS A 87 -3.22 2.64 -13.67
CA LYS A 87 -3.90 2.08 -12.48
C LYS A 87 -3.08 2.27 -11.21
N ALA A 88 -1.76 2.22 -11.30
CA ALA A 88 -0.89 2.43 -10.16
C ALA A 88 -0.89 3.91 -9.71
N ASP A 89 -0.89 4.85 -10.65
CA ASP A 89 -0.98 6.30 -10.39
C ASP A 89 -2.34 6.68 -9.76
N ALA A 90 -3.39 5.89 -10.01
CA ALA A 90 -4.71 6.09 -9.39
C ALA A 90 -4.80 5.60 -7.93
N LEU A 91 -3.76 4.95 -7.38
CA LEU A 91 -3.74 4.54 -5.99
C LEU A 91 -3.64 5.78 -5.07
N PRO A 92 -4.34 5.80 -3.92
CA PRO A 92 -4.26 6.89 -2.94
C PRO A 92 -2.96 6.77 -2.12
N SER A 93 -1.84 6.85 -2.84
CA SER A 93 -0.47 6.70 -2.33
C SER A 93 0.24 8.05 -2.20
N GLU A 94 -0.42 9.15 -2.61
CA GLU A 94 0.13 10.50 -2.53
C GLU A 94 -0.51 11.39 -1.46
#